data_AF-A0A1X7SJU4-F1
#
_entry.id   AF-A0A1X7SJU4-F1
#
_cell.length_a   1.000
_cell.length_b   1.000
_cell.length_c   1.000
_cell.angle_alpha   90.00
_cell.angle_beta   90.00
_cell.angle_gamma   90.00
#
_symmetry.space_group_name_H-M   'P 1'
#
loop_
_entity.id
_entity.type
_entity.pdbx_description
1 polymer ?
#
loop_
_entity_poly.entity_id
_entity_poly.type
_entity_poly.pdbx_seq_one_letter_code
_entity_poly.pdbx_strand_id
1 'polypeptide(L)'
;MESISVVEGSNPVSICFRVLNEETLARNVAVNVSSSSNTAVIGVDYNLPSSVFIFNSSVNEHCVSFVPLEDDIIENTETVTVVLSTSDPAVNFDISRETVSITDNDRASIDFSQAEFTIREDGSTLSYSVILTGNLDRSIVVSVNDIPGTATRDVDYSNVSETITFTNSSKRFTGALRIINDSIVETTETLILALSSSDPSVDLVNATVSIADVSNVSIGFTMESISVVEGSNPVSICVKVNEGILARNVAVNVSSSSNTAVIGVDYSLPSSVFIFNSSVNEHCVSFVPLEDDIIENTETVAVLLSTSDPAVNFDISRETVSITDND
;
A
#
# COMPACT_ATOMS: atom_id res chain seq x y z
N MET A 1 -10.77 36.11 30.86
CA MET A 1 -10.18 36.61 29.61
C MET A 1 -10.34 35.50 28.60
N GLU A 2 -10.99 35.84 27.50
CA GLU A 2 -11.15 34.94 26.37
C GLU A 2 -9.84 35.00 25.60
N SER A 3 -9.07 33.91 25.60
CA SER A 3 -7.80 33.84 24.88
C SER A 3 -8.06 34.06 23.39
N ILE A 4 -7.33 34.98 22.77
CA ILE A 4 -7.42 35.18 21.32
C ILE A 4 -6.71 34.00 20.66
N SER A 5 -7.42 33.23 19.83
CA SER A 5 -6.83 32.20 18.98
C SER A 5 -7.07 32.58 17.53
N VAL A 6 -5.99 32.59 16.74
CA VAL A 6 -6.00 32.88 15.32
C VAL A 6 -5.34 31.73 14.58
N VAL A 7 -5.75 31.53 13.35
CA VAL A 7 -5.05 30.63 12.42
C VAL A 7 -3.99 31.45 11.70
N GLU A 8 -2.84 30.87 11.40
CA GLU A 8 -1.84 31.51 10.54
C GLU A 8 -2.44 31.91 9.18
N GLY A 9 -1.85 32.92 8.54
CA GLY A 9 -2.37 33.50 7.28
C GLY A 9 -3.79 34.08 7.30
N SER A 10 -4.50 34.00 8.42
CA SER A 10 -5.87 34.48 8.52
C SER A 10 -5.95 36.01 8.45
N ASN A 11 -7.15 36.52 8.20
CA ASN A 11 -7.36 37.98 8.15
C ASN A 11 -6.89 38.64 9.46
N PRO A 12 -6.29 39.84 9.39
CA PRO A 12 -5.85 40.55 10.58
C PRO A 12 -6.95 40.69 11.64
N VAL A 13 -6.59 40.45 12.90
CA VAL A 13 -7.48 40.55 14.05
C VAL A 13 -7.25 41.88 14.77
N SER A 14 -8.34 42.57 15.11
CA SER A 14 -8.28 43.80 15.88
C SER A 14 -8.23 43.50 17.38
N ILE A 15 -7.18 43.96 18.06
CA ILE A 15 -7.05 43.89 19.52
C ILE A 15 -7.31 45.30 20.05
N CYS A 16 -8.45 45.47 20.74
CA CYS A 16 -8.91 46.76 21.22
C CYS A 16 -8.66 46.94 22.71
N PHE A 17 -8.15 48.12 23.07
CA PHE A 17 -7.88 48.54 24.44
C PHE A 17 -8.79 49.70 24.77
N ARG A 18 -9.43 49.66 25.94
CA ARG A 18 -10.40 50.66 26.35
C ARG A 18 -10.16 51.18 27.76
N VAL A 19 -10.54 52.43 27.99
CA VAL A 19 -10.65 53.01 29.32
C VAL A 19 -11.87 52.39 30.00
N LEU A 20 -11.68 51.83 31.20
CA LEU A 20 -12.77 51.22 31.97
C LEU A 20 -13.53 52.27 32.79
N ASN A 21 -14.77 51.93 33.20
CA ASN A 21 -15.68 52.72 34.04
C ASN A 21 -16.28 54.00 33.43
N GLU A 22 -16.22 54.18 32.10
CA GLU A 22 -16.74 55.39 31.42
C GLU A 22 -16.19 56.72 31.99
N GLU A 23 -15.07 56.68 32.70
CA GLU A 23 -14.48 57.88 33.27
C GLU A 23 -13.91 58.74 32.15
N THR A 24 -14.40 59.97 32.03
CA THR A 24 -13.77 60.96 31.16
C THR A 24 -12.38 61.26 31.70
N LEU A 25 -11.34 60.90 30.96
CA LEU A 25 -9.98 61.23 31.33
C LEU A 25 -9.81 62.75 31.42
N ALA A 26 -9.46 63.26 32.60
CA ALA A 26 -9.22 64.69 32.84
C ALA A 26 -7.91 65.20 32.20
N ARG A 27 -7.07 64.30 31.68
CA ARG A 27 -5.85 64.59 30.93
C ARG A 27 -5.55 63.50 29.90
N ASN A 28 -4.65 63.80 28.98
CA ASN A 28 -4.12 62.80 28.04
C ASN A 28 -3.29 61.75 28.77
N VAL A 29 -3.47 60.48 28.43
CA VAL A 29 -2.70 59.34 28.94
C VAL A 29 -2.05 58.64 27.76
N ALA A 30 -0.71 58.55 27.78
CA ALA A 30 0.04 57.79 26.79
C ALA A 30 0.17 56.33 27.22
N VAL A 31 -0.26 55.39 26.38
CA VAL A 31 -0.15 53.94 26.60
C VAL A 31 0.56 53.34 25.41
N ASN A 32 1.65 52.59 25.66
CA ASN A 32 2.37 51.86 24.64
C ASN A 32 1.86 50.42 24.55
N VAL A 33 1.72 49.92 23.32
CA VAL A 33 1.45 48.52 23.01
C VAL A 33 2.69 47.90 22.39
N SER A 34 3.11 46.79 22.96
CA SER A 34 4.23 45.98 22.50
C SER A 34 3.88 44.50 22.59
N SER A 35 4.60 43.64 21.87
CA SER A 35 4.58 42.20 22.13
C SER A 35 5.77 41.77 22.98
N SER A 36 5.56 40.71 23.74
CA SER A 36 6.59 39.90 24.37
C SER A 36 6.47 38.51 23.75
N SER A 37 7.47 38.10 22.98
CA SER A 37 7.54 36.77 22.37
C SER A 37 7.51 35.69 23.44
N ASN A 38 6.67 34.66 23.25
CA ASN A 38 6.80 33.42 23.99
C ASN A 38 7.47 32.39 23.08
N THR A 39 6.70 31.82 22.13
CA THR A 39 7.23 30.95 21.06
C THR A 39 7.20 31.66 19.71
N ALA A 40 6.12 32.41 19.43
CA ALA A 40 6.00 33.19 18.21
C ALA A 40 6.98 34.38 18.18
N VAL A 41 7.65 34.52 17.05
CA VAL A 41 8.63 35.49 16.61
C VAL A 41 8.00 36.54 15.68
N ILE A 42 8.23 37.81 16.00
CA ILE A 42 7.75 38.91 15.17
C ILE A 42 8.43 38.93 13.80
N GLY A 43 7.64 39.09 12.74
CA GLY A 43 8.10 39.08 11.36
C GLY A 43 8.33 37.70 10.76
N VAL A 44 8.14 36.63 11.55
CA VAL A 44 8.07 35.24 11.08
C VAL A 44 6.61 34.79 11.18
N ASP A 45 6.05 34.75 12.38
CA ASP A 45 4.71 34.15 12.62
C ASP A 45 3.61 35.22 12.76
N TYR A 46 3.98 36.44 13.12
CA TYR A 46 3.05 37.56 13.19
C TYR A 46 3.71 38.92 12.99
N ASN A 47 2.90 39.91 12.60
CA ASN A 47 3.23 41.32 12.69
C ASN A 47 2.34 42.04 13.71
N LEU A 48 2.98 42.79 14.61
CA LEU A 48 2.30 43.70 15.55
C LEU A 48 3.03 45.05 15.58
N PRO A 49 2.47 46.12 14.99
CA PRO A 49 3.10 47.43 15.00
C PRO A 49 3.20 48.01 16.42
N SER A 50 4.43 48.23 16.91
CA SER A 50 4.64 48.94 18.18
C SER A 50 4.05 50.35 18.07
N SER A 51 3.16 50.70 18.99
CA SER A 51 2.39 51.94 18.88
C SER A 51 2.17 52.56 20.25
N VAL A 52 2.36 53.88 20.33
CA VAL A 52 1.97 54.67 21.50
C VAL A 52 0.63 55.33 21.20
N PHE A 53 -0.38 54.98 21.99
CA PHE A 53 -1.72 55.55 21.94
C PHE A 53 -1.86 56.66 22.95
N ILE A 54 -2.66 57.66 22.59
CA ILE A 54 -3.08 58.71 23.52
C ILE A 54 -4.58 58.53 23.76
N PHE A 55 -4.93 58.13 24.97
CA PHE A 55 -6.30 58.18 25.46
C PHE A 55 -6.57 59.59 26.01
N ASN A 56 -7.73 60.14 25.70
CA ASN A 56 -8.15 61.47 26.15
C ASN A 56 -9.68 61.51 26.34
N SER A 57 -10.24 62.65 26.74
CA SER A 57 -11.67 62.79 27.05
C SER A 57 -12.63 62.43 25.89
N SER A 58 -12.14 62.36 24.64
CA SER A 58 -12.90 62.02 23.44
C SER A 58 -12.52 60.68 22.79
N VAL A 59 -11.48 60.00 23.30
CA VAL A 59 -11.00 58.73 22.76
C VAL A 59 -10.81 57.73 23.90
N ASN A 60 -11.78 56.84 24.04
CA ASN A 60 -11.84 55.85 25.11
C ASN A 60 -11.49 54.42 24.63
N GLU A 61 -11.28 54.22 23.32
CA GLU A 61 -10.89 52.95 22.73
C GLU A 61 -9.84 53.17 21.62
N HIS A 62 -8.84 52.29 21.57
CA HIS A 62 -7.86 52.20 20.49
C HIS A 62 -7.65 50.73 20.15
N CYS A 63 -7.61 50.40 18.86
CA CYS A 63 -7.36 49.04 18.39
C CYS A 63 -6.04 48.96 17.62
N VAL A 64 -5.30 47.87 17.83
CA VAL A 64 -4.17 47.47 16.99
C VAL A 64 -4.57 46.33 16.07
N SER A 65 -3.99 46.31 14.87
CA SER A 65 -4.11 45.19 13.95
C SER A 65 -3.02 44.17 14.26
N PHE A 66 -3.41 43.00 14.72
CA PHE A 66 -2.56 41.81 14.80
C PHE A 66 -2.68 41.04 13.49
N VAL A 67 -1.56 40.79 12.82
CA VAL A 67 -1.53 40.09 11.53
C VAL A 67 -0.80 38.76 11.72
N PRO A 68 -1.49 37.61 11.74
CA PRO A 68 -0.85 36.30 11.60
C PRO A 68 -0.20 36.21 10.22
N LEU A 69 1.00 35.67 10.12
CA LEU A 69 1.70 35.43 8.87
C LEU A 69 1.48 33.98 8.44
N GLU A 70 1.61 33.69 7.15
CA GLU A 70 1.46 32.35 6.57
C GLU A 70 2.83 31.89 6.10
N ASP A 71 3.14 30.60 6.28
CA ASP A 71 4.18 29.93 5.50
C ASP A 71 3.77 28.53 4.99
N ASP A 72 4.71 27.58 4.88
CA ASP A 72 4.48 26.22 4.36
C ASP A 72 5.25 25.20 5.27
N ILE A 73 5.31 25.46 6.57
CA ILE A 73 6.04 24.73 7.59
C ILE A 73 5.04 24.24 8.64
N ILE A 74 4.99 22.93 8.89
CA ILE A 74 4.19 22.41 10.00
C ILE A 74 4.86 22.75 11.34
N GLU A 75 4.16 23.51 12.15
CA GLU A 75 4.57 23.99 13.46
C GLU A 75 3.67 23.45 14.59
N ASN A 76 4.01 23.81 15.83
CA ASN A 76 3.08 23.66 16.95
C ASN A 76 2.28 24.94 17.11
N THR A 77 1.17 24.90 17.84
CA THR A 77 0.51 26.14 18.25
C THR A 77 1.47 27.05 18.99
N GLU A 78 1.66 28.24 18.44
CA GLU A 78 2.56 29.23 18.99
C GLU A 78 1.81 30.28 19.80
N THR A 79 2.51 30.99 20.68
CA THR A 79 1.92 32.07 21.47
C THR A 79 2.78 33.32 21.51
N VAL A 80 2.11 34.46 21.60
CA VAL A 80 2.69 35.77 21.88
C VAL A 80 1.85 36.48 22.93
N THR A 81 2.50 37.21 23.84
CA THR A 81 1.78 38.08 24.77
C THR A 81 1.80 39.53 24.29
N VAL A 82 0.63 40.11 24.05
CA VAL A 82 0.46 41.56 23.83
C VAL A 82 0.42 42.26 25.18
N VAL A 83 1.22 43.31 25.35
CA VAL A 83 1.46 43.98 26.63
C VAL A 83 1.18 45.47 26.49
N LEU A 84 0.37 45.98 27.42
CA LEU A 84 0.18 47.40 27.68
C LEU A 84 1.22 47.90 28.68
N SER A 85 1.75 49.09 28.41
CA SER A 85 2.67 49.78 29.31
C SER A 85 2.44 51.29 29.29
N THR A 86 2.75 51.96 30.39
CA THR A 86 2.75 53.42 30.46
C THR A 86 3.78 53.87 31.49
N SER A 87 4.31 55.08 31.30
CA SER A 87 5.19 55.74 32.27
C SER A 87 4.41 56.60 33.28
N ASP A 88 3.08 56.75 33.13
CA ASP A 88 2.25 57.52 34.06
C ASP A 88 1.91 56.68 35.31
N PRO A 89 2.44 57.03 36.50
CA PRO A 89 2.24 56.24 37.71
C PRO A 89 0.81 56.30 38.26
N ALA A 90 -0.06 57.19 37.74
CA ALA A 90 -1.45 57.28 38.14
C ALA A 90 -2.36 56.30 37.38
N VAL A 91 -1.84 55.63 36.35
CA VAL A 91 -2.59 54.68 35.54
C VAL A 91 -2.44 53.29 36.13
N ASN A 92 -3.57 52.66 36.44
CA ASN A 92 -3.62 51.26 36.81
C ASN A 92 -4.28 50.46 35.68
N PHE A 93 -3.65 49.36 35.29
CA PHE A 93 -4.26 48.41 34.36
C PHE A 93 -5.05 47.37 35.14
N ASP A 94 -6.31 47.14 34.75
CA ASP A 94 -7.05 45.96 35.18
C ASP A 94 -6.47 44.71 34.48
N ILE A 95 -6.41 44.77 33.15
CA ILE A 95 -5.73 43.80 32.30
C ILE A 95 -4.69 44.54 31.47
N SER A 96 -3.41 44.17 31.62
CA SER A 96 -2.28 44.73 30.85
C SER A 96 -1.65 43.73 29.90
N ARG A 97 -2.13 42.48 29.88
CA ARG A 97 -1.53 41.40 29.10
C ARG A 97 -2.64 40.56 28.50
N GLU A 98 -2.53 40.25 27.21
CA GLU A 98 -3.40 39.35 26.49
C GLU A 98 -2.55 38.36 25.70
N THR A 99 -2.88 37.07 25.77
CA THR A 99 -2.14 36.05 25.01
C THR A 99 -2.88 35.77 23.72
N VAL A 100 -2.17 35.85 22.60
CA VAL A 100 -2.63 35.41 21.30
C VAL A 100 -1.98 34.06 21.01
N SER A 101 -2.80 33.06 20.71
CA SER A 101 -2.37 31.75 20.19
C SER A 101 -2.51 31.74 18.67
N ILE A 102 -1.46 31.32 17.97
CA ILE A 102 -1.42 31.15 16.51
C ILE A 102 -1.44 29.64 16.24
N THR A 103 -2.46 29.14 15.57
CA THR A 103 -2.60 27.73 15.22
C THR A 103 -2.22 27.49 13.77
N ASP A 104 -1.47 26.42 13.56
CA ASP A 104 -0.94 25.97 12.28
C ASP A 104 -2.01 25.39 11.33
N ASN A 105 -1.86 25.83 10.08
CA ASN A 105 -2.48 25.51 8.82
C ASN A 105 -2.12 24.25 8.07
N ASP A 106 -0.89 23.84 8.30
CA ASP A 106 -0.09 23.31 7.22
C ASP A 106 -0.18 21.80 7.14
N ARG A 107 0.08 21.31 5.92
CA ARG A 107 -0.01 19.89 5.62
C ARG A 107 1.20 19.40 4.87
N ALA A 108 1.56 18.16 5.16
CA ALA A 108 2.59 17.42 4.46
C ALA A 108 2.04 16.07 4.00
N SER A 109 2.65 15.47 2.99
CA SER A 109 2.35 14.09 2.59
C SER A 109 3.48 13.16 3.01
N ILE A 110 3.13 11.96 3.43
CA ILE A 110 4.08 10.88 3.69
C ILE A 110 3.62 9.67 2.89
N ASP A 111 4.43 9.32 1.90
CA ASP A 111 4.08 8.36 0.85
C ASP A 111 5.18 7.31 0.67
N PHE A 112 4.81 6.14 0.19
CA PHE A 112 5.82 5.24 -0.38
C PHE A 112 6.35 5.80 -1.70
N SER A 113 7.60 5.48 -2.04
CA SER A 113 8.21 5.89 -3.32
C SER A 113 7.48 5.33 -4.54
N GLN A 114 6.66 4.30 -4.35
CA GLN A 114 5.79 3.68 -5.36
C GLN A 114 4.47 3.29 -4.69
N ALA A 115 3.36 3.44 -5.42
CA ALA A 115 2.04 2.98 -4.96
C ALA A 115 1.90 1.46 -5.04
N GLU A 116 2.62 0.82 -5.96
CA GLU A 116 2.60 -0.62 -6.21
C GLU A 116 4.03 -1.13 -6.34
N PHE A 117 4.30 -2.26 -5.68
CA PHE A 117 5.54 -3.03 -5.80
C PHE A 117 5.21 -4.41 -6.35
N THR A 118 6.12 -4.95 -7.15
CA THR A 118 6.06 -6.35 -7.58
C THR A 118 7.40 -7.00 -7.30
N ILE A 119 7.37 -8.18 -6.69
CA ILE A 119 8.55 -8.98 -6.40
C ILE A 119 8.26 -10.45 -6.67
N ARG A 120 9.31 -11.20 -6.96
CA ARG A 120 9.23 -12.65 -7.17
C ARG A 120 9.36 -13.36 -5.84
N GLU A 121 8.68 -14.49 -5.72
CA GLU A 121 8.77 -15.37 -4.57
C GLU A 121 10.06 -16.23 -4.58
N ASP A 122 11.22 -15.62 -4.77
CA ASP A 122 12.50 -16.31 -4.92
C ASP A 122 13.40 -16.24 -3.67
N GLY A 123 12.82 -15.78 -2.55
CA GLY A 123 13.52 -15.60 -1.28
C GLY A 123 14.31 -14.30 -1.21
N SER A 124 14.13 -13.41 -2.19
CA SER A 124 14.72 -12.08 -2.21
C SER A 124 14.07 -11.12 -1.22
N THR A 125 14.62 -9.91 -1.14
CA THR A 125 14.14 -8.85 -0.26
C THR A 125 13.68 -7.68 -1.11
N LEU A 126 12.43 -7.26 -0.92
CA LEU A 126 11.90 -6.02 -1.47
C LEU A 126 12.44 -4.84 -0.65
N SER A 127 13.14 -3.91 -1.29
CA SER A 127 13.45 -2.62 -0.67
C SER A 127 12.36 -1.61 -1.02
N TYR A 128 11.81 -0.96 -0.01
CA TYR A 128 10.84 0.13 -0.16
C TYR A 128 11.36 1.40 0.50
N SER A 129 10.87 2.55 0.06
CA SER A 129 11.19 3.83 0.68
C SER A 129 9.91 4.58 1.02
N VAL A 130 9.94 5.28 2.15
CA VAL A 130 8.88 6.18 2.63
C VAL A 130 9.44 7.60 2.62
N ILE A 131 8.72 8.54 2.03
CA ILE A 131 9.18 9.89 1.73
C ILE A 131 8.19 10.89 2.32
N LEU A 132 8.71 11.86 3.07
CA LEU A 132 7.98 13.04 3.50
C LEU A 132 8.14 14.16 2.47
N THR A 133 7.02 14.75 2.04
CA THR A 133 6.95 15.96 1.21
C THR A 133 6.25 17.07 1.99
N GLY A 134 6.96 18.17 2.26
CA GLY A 134 6.53 19.28 3.12
C GLY A 134 7.66 19.74 4.03
N ASN A 135 7.51 20.87 4.73
CA ASN A 135 8.48 21.35 5.70
C ASN A 135 7.94 21.18 7.12
N LEU A 136 8.86 21.01 8.07
CA LEU A 136 8.54 20.72 9.45
C LEU A 136 9.41 21.60 10.35
N ASP A 137 8.85 22.22 11.37
CA ASP A 137 9.61 22.73 12.53
C ASP A 137 9.55 21.75 13.72
N ARG A 138 8.60 20.81 13.67
CA ARG A 138 8.47 19.72 14.64
C ARG A 138 8.59 18.33 14.01
N SER A 139 9.07 17.35 14.77
CA SER A 139 9.13 15.98 14.26
C SER A 139 7.75 15.33 14.15
N ILE A 140 7.55 14.49 13.13
CA ILE A 140 6.35 13.66 12.96
C ILE A 140 6.73 12.19 13.06
N VAL A 141 5.97 11.43 13.85
CA VAL A 141 6.16 9.98 14.01
C VAL A 141 5.16 9.24 13.14
N VAL A 142 5.65 8.30 12.34
CA VAL A 142 4.85 7.44 11.46
C VAL A 142 5.26 5.99 11.68
N SER A 143 4.28 5.09 11.74
CA SER A 143 4.53 3.65 11.75
C SER A 143 4.29 3.06 10.36
N VAL A 144 5.07 2.03 10.01
CA VAL A 144 4.86 1.19 8.83
C VAL A 144 4.54 -0.22 9.30
N ASN A 145 3.40 -0.76 8.88
CA ASN A 145 2.99 -2.12 9.21
C ASN A 145 2.53 -2.86 7.96
N ASP A 146 2.73 -4.17 7.92
CA ASP A 146 2.07 -5.01 6.92
C ASP A 146 0.61 -5.32 7.31
N ILE A 147 -0.27 -5.26 6.32
CA ILE A 147 -1.63 -5.79 6.38
C ILE A 147 -1.70 -6.94 5.38
N PRO A 148 -1.86 -8.19 5.85
CA PRO A 148 -2.03 -9.35 4.97
C PRO A 148 -3.19 -9.15 3.99
N GLY A 149 -2.97 -9.50 2.73
CA GLY A 149 -4.02 -9.59 1.71
C GLY A 149 -4.35 -11.06 1.46
N THR A 150 -4.01 -11.56 0.27
CA THR A 150 -3.98 -13.01 0.02
C THR A 150 -2.68 -13.64 0.50
N ALA A 151 -1.60 -12.88 0.54
CA ALA A 151 -0.33 -13.33 1.12
C ALA A 151 -0.45 -13.42 2.64
N THR A 152 0.05 -14.51 3.19
CA THR A 152 0.10 -14.88 4.58
C THR A 152 1.47 -14.55 5.20
N ARG A 153 1.43 -13.75 6.26
CA ARG A 153 2.63 -13.42 7.05
C ARG A 153 3.29 -14.68 7.62
N ASP A 154 4.61 -14.70 7.58
CA ASP A 154 5.51 -15.76 8.01
C ASP A 154 5.39 -17.08 7.20
N VAL A 155 4.59 -17.07 6.14
CA VAL A 155 4.54 -18.11 5.10
C VAL A 155 5.15 -17.56 3.81
N ASP A 156 4.65 -16.43 3.31
CA ASP A 156 5.07 -15.86 2.01
C ASP A 156 6.00 -14.66 2.19
N TYR A 157 5.94 -14.00 3.36
CA TYR A 157 6.75 -12.83 3.66
C TYR A 157 6.97 -12.62 5.17
N SER A 158 8.05 -11.94 5.56
CA SER A 158 8.34 -11.60 6.96
C SER A 158 7.50 -10.44 7.49
N ASN A 159 7.12 -10.44 8.77
CA ASN A 159 6.48 -9.29 9.41
C ASN A 159 7.22 -7.94 9.17
N VAL A 160 6.45 -6.88 8.90
CA VAL A 160 6.89 -5.47 8.90
C VAL A 160 6.25 -4.76 10.08
N SER A 161 7.08 -4.14 10.92
CA SER A 161 6.66 -3.30 12.04
C SER A 161 7.76 -2.28 12.33
N GLU A 162 7.65 -1.11 11.71
CA GLU A 162 8.65 -0.04 11.80
C GLU A 162 8.04 1.22 12.40
N THR A 163 8.85 2.00 13.09
CA THR A 163 8.49 3.35 13.56
C THR A 163 9.56 4.33 13.09
N ILE A 164 9.11 5.37 12.39
CA ILE A 164 9.92 6.35 11.71
C ILE A 164 9.64 7.71 12.33
N THR A 165 10.70 8.45 12.65
CA THR A 165 10.59 9.86 13.03
C THR A 165 11.11 10.72 11.88
N PHE A 166 10.21 11.43 11.22
CA PHE A 166 10.58 12.41 10.21
C PHE A 166 10.89 13.76 10.85
N THR A 167 11.91 14.42 10.31
CA THR A 167 12.30 15.79 10.65
C THR A 167 12.61 16.55 9.37
N ASN A 168 12.78 17.87 9.44
CA ASN A 168 13.13 18.65 8.26
C ASN A 168 14.46 18.22 7.61
N SER A 169 15.38 17.66 8.39
CA SER A 169 16.67 17.14 7.91
C SER A 169 16.65 15.65 7.54
N SER A 170 15.59 14.93 7.90
CA SER A 170 15.43 13.50 7.64
C SER A 170 14.04 13.23 7.06
N LYS A 171 13.92 13.42 5.74
CA LYS A 171 12.67 13.29 4.97
C LYS A 171 12.50 11.94 4.25
N ARG A 172 13.40 10.98 4.46
CA ARG A 172 13.35 9.67 3.78
C ARG A 172 13.76 8.54 4.70
N PHE A 173 13.00 7.46 4.65
CA PHE A 173 13.29 6.18 5.27
C PHE A 173 13.37 5.09 4.20
N THR A 174 14.26 4.11 4.38
CA THR A 174 14.32 2.91 3.54
C THR A 174 14.10 1.71 4.43
N GLY A 175 13.11 0.90 4.09
CA GLY A 175 12.80 -0.36 4.74
C GLY A 175 13.06 -1.55 3.81
N ALA A 176 12.90 -2.73 4.38
CA ALA A 176 13.10 -3.99 3.70
C ALA A 176 11.99 -4.97 4.10
N LEU A 177 11.43 -5.66 3.12
CA LEU A 177 10.48 -6.74 3.30
C LEU A 177 11.10 -8.02 2.73
N ARG A 178 11.36 -9.01 3.58
CA ARG A 178 11.91 -10.29 3.13
C ARG A 178 10.78 -11.18 2.62
N ILE A 179 10.95 -11.71 1.42
CA ILE A 179 10.05 -12.71 0.84
C ILE A 179 10.55 -14.10 1.26
N ILE A 180 9.61 -14.98 1.57
CA ILE A 180 9.87 -16.37 1.89
C ILE A 180 9.51 -17.14 0.63
N ASN A 181 10.38 -18.06 0.21
CA ASN A 181 10.16 -18.89 -0.96
C ASN A 181 9.89 -20.31 -0.50
N ASP A 182 8.88 -20.94 -1.07
CA ASP A 182 8.60 -22.34 -0.87
C ASP A 182 8.60 -23.15 -2.20
N SER A 183 7.81 -24.22 -2.27
CA SER A 183 7.73 -25.10 -3.45
C SER A 183 6.29 -25.36 -3.88
N ILE A 184 5.36 -24.58 -3.34
CA ILE A 184 3.94 -24.63 -3.61
C ILE A 184 3.67 -23.70 -4.79
N VAL A 185 2.88 -24.20 -5.73
CA VAL A 185 2.50 -23.47 -6.94
C VAL A 185 1.21 -22.70 -6.64
N GLU A 186 1.33 -21.38 -6.60
CA GLU A 186 0.34 -20.46 -6.05
C GLU A 186 -0.06 -19.38 -7.06
N THR A 187 -1.20 -18.72 -6.87
CA THR A 187 -1.48 -17.52 -7.67
C THR A 187 -0.62 -16.36 -7.19
N THR A 188 -0.42 -15.31 -7.99
CA THR A 188 0.18 -14.07 -7.48
C THR A 188 -0.59 -13.57 -6.26
N GLU A 189 0.12 -13.37 -5.16
CA GLU A 189 -0.47 -12.97 -3.90
C GLU A 189 -0.19 -11.51 -3.58
N THR A 190 -0.90 -10.96 -2.60
CA THR A 190 -0.81 -9.53 -2.26
C THR A 190 -0.78 -9.25 -0.77
N LEU A 191 -0.10 -8.18 -0.38
CA LEU A 191 -0.23 -7.52 0.92
C LEU A 191 -0.25 -5.99 0.75
N ILE A 192 -0.59 -5.27 1.81
CA ILE A 192 -0.51 -3.80 1.86
C ILE A 192 0.56 -3.40 2.88
N LEU A 193 1.46 -2.49 2.48
CA LEU A 193 2.29 -1.73 3.41
C LEU A 193 1.50 -0.48 3.81
N ALA A 194 1.13 -0.41 5.09
CA ALA A 194 0.26 0.62 5.63
C ALA A 194 1.04 1.63 6.48
N LEU A 195 0.82 2.92 6.22
CA LEU A 195 1.30 4.02 7.04
C LEU A 195 0.25 4.41 8.07
N SER A 196 0.69 4.76 9.27
CA SER A 196 -0.18 5.35 10.29
C SER A 196 0.55 6.42 11.09
N SER A 197 -0.17 7.47 11.47
CA SER A 197 0.31 8.53 12.35
C SER A 197 -0.85 9.03 13.22
N SER A 198 -0.54 9.51 14.42
CA SER A 198 -1.50 10.24 15.25
C SER A 198 -1.58 11.73 14.89
N ASP A 199 -0.70 12.20 13.99
CA ASP A 199 -0.60 13.58 13.60
C ASP A 199 -1.62 13.91 12.48
N PRO A 200 -2.56 14.84 12.71
CA PRO A 200 -3.59 15.16 11.72
C PRO A 200 -3.08 16.04 10.56
N SER A 201 -1.88 16.62 10.68
CA SER A 201 -1.27 17.48 9.65
C SER A 201 -0.63 16.69 8.51
N VAL A 202 -0.62 15.35 8.56
CA VAL A 202 -0.07 14.52 7.48
C VAL A 202 -1.14 13.75 6.74
N ASP A 203 -1.03 13.78 5.42
CA ASP A 203 -1.72 12.87 4.52
C ASP A 203 -0.84 11.65 4.29
N LEU A 204 -1.43 10.45 4.44
CA LEU A 204 -0.72 9.18 4.35
C LEU A 204 -1.23 8.36 3.17
N VAL A 205 -0.33 7.81 2.37
CA VAL A 205 -0.67 6.92 1.26
C VAL A 205 0.01 5.57 1.42
N ASN A 206 -0.80 4.52 1.45
CA ASN A 206 -0.35 3.13 1.54
C ASN A 206 0.17 2.62 0.18
N ALA A 207 0.89 1.50 0.20
CA ALA A 207 1.31 0.81 -1.01
C ALA A 207 0.88 -0.65 -1.02
N THR A 208 0.61 -1.19 -2.21
CA THR A 208 0.34 -2.62 -2.42
C THR A 208 1.62 -3.32 -2.87
N VAL A 209 1.85 -4.53 -2.36
CA VAL A 209 2.92 -5.42 -2.82
C VAL A 209 2.29 -6.66 -3.43
N SER A 210 2.69 -7.01 -4.64
CA SER A 210 2.36 -8.27 -5.30
C SER A 210 3.57 -9.21 -5.29
N ILE A 211 3.36 -10.43 -4.81
CA ILE A 211 4.36 -11.50 -4.74
C ILE A 211 4.03 -12.51 -5.84
N ALA A 212 4.90 -12.62 -6.85
CA ALA A 212 4.71 -13.51 -7.98
C ALA A 212 5.43 -14.84 -7.72
N ASP A 213 4.65 -15.90 -7.57
CA ASP A 213 5.12 -17.28 -7.45
C ASP A 213 6.12 -17.63 -8.59
N VAL A 214 7.15 -18.39 -8.22
CA VAL A 214 8.19 -18.88 -9.13
C VAL A 214 8.29 -20.40 -9.15
N SER A 215 7.45 -21.07 -8.35
CA SER A 215 7.38 -22.52 -8.27
C SER A 215 6.84 -23.12 -9.56
N ASN A 216 7.18 -24.38 -9.77
CA ASN A 216 6.70 -25.17 -10.90
C ASN A 216 6.26 -26.56 -10.44
N VAL A 217 5.46 -27.19 -11.28
CA VAL A 217 4.95 -28.55 -11.08
C VAL A 217 5.36 -29.41 -12.27
N SER A 218 5.72 -30.67 -12.02
CA SER A 218 5.94 -31.67 -13.07
C SER A 218 4.68 -32.52 -13.23
N ILE A 219 4.12 -32.58 -14.44
CA ILE A 219 2.96 -33.40 -14.78
C ILE A 219 3.30 -34.30 -15.97
N GLY A 220 2.83 -35.54 -16.00
CA GLY A 220 3.03 -36.39 -17.16
C GLY A 220 2.15 -37.64 -17.17
N PHE A 221 2.18 -38.34 -18.30
CA PHE A 221 1.59 -39.67 -18.40
C PHE A 221 2.26 -40.64 -17.43
N THR A 222 1.50 -41.63 -16.96
CA THR A 222 2.04 -42.68 -16.08
C THR A 222 2.86 -43.72 -16.83
N MET A 223 2.71 -43.80 -18.15
CA MET A 223 3.43 -44.70 -19.05
C MET A 223 3.84 -43.96 -20.33
N GLU A 224 4.96 -44.37 -20.95
CA GLU A 224 5.39 -43.82 -22.25
C GLU A 224 4.71 -44.52 -23.44
N SER A 225 4.30 -45.78 -23.25
CA SER A 225 3.63 -46.56 -24.27
C SER A 225 2.83 -47.71 -23.69
N ILE A 226 1.74 -48.05 -24.38
CA ILE A 226 0.94 -49.24 -24.13
C ILE A 226 0.64 -49.97 -25.44
N SER A 227 0.28 -51.24 -25.34
CA SER A 227 -0.18 -52.06 -26.47
C SER A 227 -1.53 -52.66 -26.14
N VAL A 228 -2.46 -52.55 -27.08
CA VAL A 228 -3.84 -53.03 -26.97
C VAL A 228 -4.16 -53.87 -28.19
N VAL A 229 -5.09 -54.80 -28.03
CA VAL A 229 -5.64 -55.56 -29.14
C VAL A 229 -6.91 -54.86 -29.61
N GLU A 230 -7.15 -54.88 -30.90
CA GLU A 230 -8.40 -54.43 -31.50
C GLU A 230 -9.63 -55.07 -30.82
N GLY A 231 -10.71 -54.30 -30.67
CA GLY A 231 -11.94 -54.72 -29.98
C GLY A 231 -11.81 -55.11 -28.50
N SER A 232 -10.62 -54.99 -27.91
CA SER A 232 -10.40 -55.31 -26.50
C SER A 232 -11.11 -54.33 -25.55
N ASN A 233 -11.20 -54.71 -24.28
CA ASN A 233 -11.81 -53.83 -23.27
C ASN A 233 -11.07 -52.48 -23.22
N PRO A 234 -11.80 -51.37 -22.99
CA PRO A 234 -11.18 -50.06 -22.85
C PRO A 234 -10.05 -50.04 -21.81
N VAL A 235 -8.96 -49.36 -22.14
CA VAL A 235 -7.83 -49.13 -21.24
C VAL A 235 -7.85 -47.70 -20.71
N SER A 236 -7.17 -47.47 -19.59
CA SER A 236 -7.05 -46.12 -19.00
C SER A 236 -5.72 -45.51 -19.36
N ILE A 237 -5.75 -44.30 -19.90
CA ILE A 237 -4.60 -43.43 -20.06
C ILE A 237 -4.63 -42.43 -18.92
N CYS A 238 -3.63 -42.48 -18.05
CA CYS A 238 -3.59 -41.69 -16.82
C CYS A 238 -2.46 -40.67 -16.85
N VAL A 239 -2.75 -39.49 -16.32
CA VAL A 239 -1.84 -38.35 -16.20
C VAL A 239 -1.80 -37.95 -14.73
N LYS A 240 -0.61 -37.75 -14.17
CA LYS A 240 -0.45 -37.38 -12.76
C LYS A 240 0.57 -36.28 -12.53
N VAL A 241 0.46 -35.63 -11.39
CA VAL A 241 1.51 -34.78 -10.82
C VAL A 241 2.62 -35.68 -10.31
N ASN A 242 3.82 -35.53 -10.88
CA ASN A 242 5.01 -36.30 -10.52
C ASN A 242 5.85 -35.60 -9.45
N GLU A 243 5.98 -34.27 -9.53
CA GLU A 243 6.73 -33.44 -8.58
C GLU A 243 6.04 -32.07 -8.41
N GLY A 244 6.26 -31.43 -7.25
CA GLY A 244 5.66 -30.14 -6.89
C GLY A 244 4.34 -30.27 -6.12
N ILE A 245 3.90 -29.16 -5.54
CA ILE A 245 2.65 -29.05 -4.77
C ILE A 245 1.79 -27.96 -5.41
N LEU A 246 0.48 -28.17 -5.57
CA LEU A 246 -0.44 -27.19 -6.13
C LEU A 246 -1.31 -26.60 -5.02
N ALA A 247 -1.36 -25.26 -4.88
CA ALA A 247 -2.40 -24.55 -4.12
C ALA A 247 -3.44 -23.89 -5.04
N ARG A 248 -3.18 -23.83 -6.35
CA ARG A 248 -4.12 -23.38 -7.37
C ARG A 248 -4.53 -24.50 -8.34
N ASN A 249 -5.59 -24.25 -9.09
CA ASN A 249 -5.99 -25.13 -10.19
C ASN A 249 -5.08 -24.93 -11.41
N VAL A 250 -4.72 -26.03 -12.06
CA VAL A 250 -3.96 -26.06 -13.30
C VAL A 250 -4.67 -26.93 -14.31
N ALA A 251 -4.83 -26.43 -15.54
CA ALA A 251 -5.50 -27.15 -16.62
C ALA A 251 -4.49 -27.80 -17.58
N VAL A 252 -4.68 -29.08 -17.88
CA VAL A 252 -3.89 -29.85 -18.85
C VAL A 252 -4.85 -30.48 -19.86
N ASN A 253 -4.63 -30.20 -21.15
CA ASN A 253 -5.39 -30.79 -22.23
C ASN A 253 -4.77 -32.12 -22.65
N VAL A 254 -5.62 -33.13 -22.81
CA VAL A 254 -5.27 -34.41 -23.42
C VAL A 254 -5.87 -34.49 -24.82
N SER A 255 -5.01 -34.71 -25.81
CA SER A 255 -5.38 -34.82 -27.22
C SER A 255 -4.70 -36.01 -27.86
N SER A 256 -5.20 -36.47 -29.01
CA SER A 256 -4.49 -37.45 -29.84
C SER A 256 -4.01 -36.80 -31.14
N SER A 257 -2.86 -37.26 -31.61
CA SER A 257 -2.35 -37.02 -32.95
C SER A 257 -2.28 -38.36 -33.66
N SER A 258 -3.11 -38.52 -34.70
CA SER A 258 -3.08 -39.68 -35.57
C SER A 258 -1.68 -39.86 -36.16
N ASN A 259 -1.18 -41.10 -36.12
CA ASN A 259 0.04 -41.49 -36.82
C ASN A 259 -0.33 -42.45 -37.96
N THR A 260 -0.70 -43.70 -37.63
CA THR A 260 -1.36 -44.60 -38.58
C THR A 260 -2.83 -44.82 -38.21
N ALA A 261 -3.13 -44.93 -36.91
CA ALA A 261 -4.49 -45.03 -36.41
C ALA A 261 -5.26 -43.70 -36.51
N VAL A 262 -6.53 -43.80 -36.90
CA VAL A 262 -7.53 -42.78 -37.17
C VAL A 262 -8.64 -42.83 -36.11
N ILE A 263 -8.92 -41.67 -35.51
CA ILE A 263 -9.98 -41.55 -34.51
C ILE A 263 -11.36 -41.84 -35.12
N GLY A 264 -12.15 -42.66 -34.43
CA GLY A 264 -13.48 -43.11 -34.85
C GLY A 264 -13.48 -44.26 -35.85
N VAL A 265 -12.31 -44.69 -36.33
CA VAL A 265 -12.12 -45.92 -37.11
C VAL A 265 -11.46 -46.95 -36.20
N ASP A 266 -10.21 -46.70 -35.79
CA ASP A 266 -9.40 -47.70 -35.06
C ASP A 266 -9.47 -47.50 -33.54
N TYR A 267 -9.79 -46.28 -33.09
CA TYR A 267 -9.93 -45.97 -31.67
C TYR A 267 -10.91 -44.83 -31.39
N SER A 268 -11.43 -44.79 -30.16
CA SER A 268 -12.14 -43.64 -29.60
C SER A 268 -11.38 -43.10 -28.38
N LEU A 269 -11.12 -41.78 -28.40
CA LEU A 269 -10.51 -41.04 -27.30
C LEU A 269 -11.24 -39.70 -27.12
N PRO A 270 -12.02 -39.51 -26.04
CA PRO A 270 -12.66 -38.23 -25.75
C PRO A 270 -11.63 -37.12 -25.51
N SER A 271 -11.78 -35.98 -26.18
CA SER A 271 -11.02 -34.78 -25.82
C SER A 271 -11.31 -34.40 -24.37
N SER A 272 -10.26 -34.25 -23.57
CA SER A 272 -10.38 -34.05 -22.12
C SER A 272 -9.51 -32.90 -21.66
N VAL A 273 -10.05 -32.08 -20.74
CA VAL A 273 -9.29 -31.08 -19.98
C VAL A 273 -9.25 -31.55 -18.53
N PHE A 274 -8.06 -31.91 -18.07
CA PHE A 274 -7.82 -32.33 -16.70
C PHE A 274 -7.48 -31.11 -15.85
N ILE A 275 -8.16 -30.98 -14.71
CA ILE A 275 -7.93 -29.92 -13.75
C ILE A 275 -7.24 -30.52 -12.53
N PHE A 276 -5.94 -30.26 -12.40
CA PHE A 276 -5.13 -30.64 -11.25
C PHE A 276 -5.23 -29.57 -10.16
N ASN A 277 -5.27 -29.98 -8.91
CA ASN A 277 -5.30 -29.09 -7.74
C ASN A 277 -4.78 -29.83 -6.49
N SER A 278 -4.79 -29.18 -5.33
CA SER A 278 -4.29 -29.73 -4.06
C SER A 278 -4.93 -31.06 -3.64
N SER A 279 -6.13 -31.37 -4.12
CA SER A 279 -6.89 -32.58 -3.77
C SER A 279 -6.94 -33.64 -4.86
N VAL A 280 -6.54 -33.29 -6.10
CA VAL A 280 -6.60 -34.18 -7.26
C VAL A 280 -5.27 -34.11 -8.01
N ASN A 281 -4.46 -35.14 -7.83
CA ASN A 281 -3.12 -35.26 -8.42
C ASN A 281 -3.04 -36.27 -9.57
N GLU A 282 -4.13 -36.97 -9.90
CA GLU A 282 -4.19 -37.93 -11.01
C GLU A 282 -5.56 -37.89 -11.69
N HIS A 283 -5.56 -37.94 -13.02
CA HIS A 283 -6.73 -38.05 -13.86
C HIS A 283 -6.51 -39.14 -14.90
N CYS A 284 -7.57 -39.84 -15.29
CA CYS A 284 -7.52 -40.86 -16.34
C CYS A 284 -8.64 -40.63 -17.36
N VAL A 285 -8.36 -40.93 -18.62
CA VAL A 285 -9.34 -41.00 -19.71
C VAL A 285 -9.39 -42.42 -20.25
N SER A 286 -10.58 -42.85 -20.65
CA SER A 286 -10.77 -44.16 -21.27
C SER A 286 -10.40 -44.09 -22.75
N PHE A 287 -9.44 -44.92 -23.15
CA PHE A 287 -9.09 -45.20 -24.53
C PHE A 287 -9.79 -46.49 -24.95
N VAL A 288 -10.55 -46.45 -26.05
CA VAL A 288 -11.29 -47.60 -26.56
C VAL A 288 -10.71 -48.01 -27.91
N PRO A 289 -10.04 -49.17 -28.02
CA PRO A 289 -9.76 -49.80 -29.32
C PRO A 289 -11.09 -50.19 -29.95
N LEU A 290 -11.32 -49.79 -31.20
CA LEU A 290 -12.52 -50.16 -31.95
C LEU A 290 -12.22 -51.44 -32.72
N GLU A 291 -13.26 -52.19 -33.09
CA GLU A 291 -13.17 -53.44 -33.86
C GLU A 291 -13.71 -53.20 -35.27
N ASP A 292 -13.02 -53.74 -36.28
CA ASP A 292 -13.55 -53.96 -37.62
C ASP A 292 -13.25 -55.39 -38.15
N ASP A 293 -13.43 -55.60 -39.46
CA ASP A 293 -13.26 -56.92 -40.12
C ASP A 293 -12.13 -56.85 -41.19
N ILE A 294 -11.15 -55.96 -41.01
CA ILE A 294 -10.07 -55.68 -41.96
C ILE A 294 -8.74 -56.16 -41.36
N ILE A 295 -8.04 -57.04 -42.09
CA ILE A 295 -6.68 -57.42 -41.70
C ILE A 295 -5.72 -56.25 -41.97
N GLU A 296 -5.07 -55.79 -40.91
CA GLU A 296 -4.20 -54.63 -40.89
C GLU A 296 -2.83 -54.94 -40.29
N ASN A 297 -1.91 -53.97 -40.38
CA ASN A 297 -0.67 -54.04 -39.62
C ASN A 297 -0.88 -53.35 -38.28
N THR A 298 0.01 -53.59 -37.31
CA THR A 298 -0.02 -52.84 -36.05
C THR A 298 -0.02 -51.34 -36.29
N GLU A 299 -1.04 -50.68 -35.77
CA GLU A 299 -1.24 -49.26 -35.89
C GLU A 299 -0.80 -48.51 -34.64
N THR A 300 -0.57 -47.20 -34.76
CA THR A 300 -0.13 -46.35 -33.66
C THR A 300 -0.85 -45.01 -33.63
N VAL A 301 -1.10 -44.53 -32.43
CA VAL A 301 -1.54 -43.16 -32.13
C VAL A 301 -0.69 -42.57 -31.00
N ALA A 302 -0.36 -41.29 -31.11
CA ALA A 302 0.29 -40.55 -30.02
C ALA A 302 -0.77 -39.76 -29.25
N VAL A 303 -0.84 -39.97 -27.93
CA VAL A 303 -1.61 -39.15 -27.01
C VAL A 303 -0.67 -38.10 -26.41
N LEU A 304 -1.10 -36.84 -26.43
CA LEU A 304 -0.26 -35.66 -26.18
C LEU A 304 -0.87 -34.79 -25.08
N LEU A 305 -0.01 -34.27 -24.21
CA LEU A 305 -0.34 -33.25 -23.22
C LEU A 305 -0.03 -31.86 -23.74
N SER A 306 -0.87 -30.90 -23.40
CA SER A 306 -0.60 -29.48 -23.60
C SER A 306 -1.22 -28.62 -22.51
N THR A 307 -0.63 -27.46 -22.25
CA THR A 307 -1.16 -26.46 -21.31
C THR A 307 -0.67 -25.06 -21.69
N SER A 308 -1.39 -24.05 -21.22
CA SER A 308 -0.97 -22.64 -21.31
C SER A 308 -0.41 -22.12 -19.98
N ASP A 309 -0.45 -22.91 -18.89
CA ASP A 309 0.06 -22.50 -17.60
C ASP A 309 1.61 -22.60 -17.58
N PRO A 310 2.34 -21.49 -17.39
CA PRO A 310 3.80 -21.48 -17.46
C PRO A 310 4.49 -22.19 -16.30
N ALA A 311 3.78 -22.51 -15.21
CA ALA A 311 4.35 -23.26 -14.09
C ALA A 311 4.35 -24.78 -14.32
N VAL A 312 3.71 -25.26 -15.38
CA VAL A 312 3.68 -26.69 -15.69
C VAL A 312 4.84 -27.06 -16.58
N ASN A 313 5.67 -27.98 -16.09
CA ASN A 313 6.64 -28.71 -16.88
C ASN A 313 6.08 -30.11 -17.16
N PHE A 314 6.20 -30.58 -18.40
CA PHE A 314 5.86 -31.97 -18.73
C PHE A 314 7.11 -32.84 -18.73
N ASP A 315 7.12 -33.90 -17.92
CA ASP A 315 8.18 -34.92 -17.96
C ASP A 315 7.90 -35.99 -19.03
N ILE A 316 6.70 -36.58 -19.04
CA ILE A 316 6.20 -37.48 -20.08
C ILE A 316 5.00 -36.81 -20.76
N SER A 317 5.28 -36.01 -21.80
CA SER A 317 4.26 -35.26 -22.56
C SER A 317 3.59 -36.08 -23.68
N ARG A 318 4.08 -37.29 -23.95
CA ARG A 318 3.59 -38.17 -25.01
C ARG A 318 3.52 -39.61 -24.53
N GLU A 319 2.37 -40.24 -24.74
CA GLU A 319 2.17 -41.68 -24.61
C GLU A 319 1.81 -42.28 -25.98
N THR A 320 2.46 -43.36 -26.38
CA THR A 320 2.18 -44.04 -27.67
C THR A 320 1.33 -45.29 -27.44
N VAL A 321 0.15 -45.34 -28.04
CA VAL A 321 -0.70 -46.54 -28.03
C VAL A 321 -0.47 -47.30 -29.33
N SER A 322 -0.12 -48.59 -29.23
CA SER A 322 -0.04 -49.51 -30.36
C SER A 322 -1.26 -50.42 -30.37
N ILE A 323 -1.98 -50.47 -31.49
CA ILE A 323 -3.18 -51.29 -31.68
C ILE A 323 -2.80 -52.46 -32.59
N THR A 324 -2.92 -53.69 -32.09
CA THR A 324 -2.70 -54.90 -32.88
C THR A 324 -4.04 -55.48 -33.30
N ASP A 325 -4.17 -55.71 -34.60
CA ASP A 325 -5.25 -56.45 -35.25
C ASP A 325 -5.50 -57.82 -34.58
N ASN A 326 -6.76 -58.25 -34.55
CA ASN A 326 -7.24 -59.49 -33.94
C ASN A 326 -7.78 -60.53 -34.94
N ASP A 327 -7.77 -60.27 -36.25
CA ASP A 327 -8.24 -61.17 -37.33
C ASP A 327 -7.17 -62.12 -37.94
#